data_AF-A0A2P7EA61-F1
#
_entry.id   AF-A0A2P7EA61-F1
#
_cell.length_a   1.000
_cell.length_b   1.000
_cell.length_c   1.000
_cell.angle_alpha   90.00
_cell.angle_beta   90.00
_cell.angle_gamma   90.00
#
_symmetry.space_group_name_H-M   'P 1'
#
loop_
_entity.id
_entity.type
_entity.pdbx_description
1 polymer ?
#
loop_
_entity_poly.entity_id
_entity_poly.type
_entity_poly.pdbx_seq_one_letter_code
_entity_poly.pdbx_strand_id
1 'polypeptide(L)'
;MKDLRRLQRLLPYLARDRRRLFLAICLLLPVAAASAVQPLLVGQAISVLRGEQAWWWLQAMPMASALRWLIGLLLVAVLVRLALQGSQSLLVQTIGQRLTSQLRVDLFSHTLNLSLRFHDRTPVGKLITRLTNDVDALAEVFGSGAIGVIADVVTFIVIASLMLSINRPLGLMLLFLQIPITWLVISLQQRYRKANYRVREELG
;
A
#
# COMPACT_ATOMS: atom_id res chain seq x y z
N MET A 1 -7.18 21.51 -3.59
CA MET A 1 -6.39 22.20 -2.53
C MET A 1 -7.15 22.45 -1.23
N LYS A 2 -8.47 22.76 -1.24
CA LYS A 2 -9.25 22.92 0.01
C LYS A 2 -9.42 21.62 0.83
N ASP A 3 -9.39 20.45 0.18
CA ASP A 3 -9.57 19.15 0.84
C ASP A 3 -8.33 18.67 1.62
N LEU A 4 -7.11 18.99 1.15
CA LEU A 4 -5.86 18.61 1.85
C LEU A 4 -5.78 19.22 3.26
N ARG A 5 -6.26 20.46 3.44
CA ARG A 5 -6.31 21.13 4.75
C ARG A 5 -7.28 20.47 5.73
N ARG A 6 -8.32 19.79 5.23
CA ARG A 6 -9.27 19.03 6.07
C ARG A 6 -8.67 17.70 6.51
N LEU A 7 -7.95 17.02 5.62
CA LEU A 7 -7.20 15.81 5.95
C LEU A 7 -6.07 16.07 6.95
N GLN A 8 -5.41 17.24 6.87
CA GLN A 8 -4.37 17.63 7.82
C GLN A 8 -4.87 17.74 9.28
N ARG A 9 -6.16 18.00 9.51
CA ARG A 9 -6.73 18.04 10.87
C ARG A 9 -6.84 16.65 11.52
N LEU A 10 -6.71 15.59 10.74
CA LEU A 10 -6.77 14.20 11.21
C LEU A 10 -5.37 13.56 11.37
N LEU A 11 -4.32 14.19 10.84
CA LEU A 11 -2.92 13.81 11.10
C LEU A 11 -2.54 13.71 12.58
N PRO A 12 -3.05 14.54 13.50
CA PRO A 12 -2.75 14.41 14.93
C PRO A 12 -3.19 13.05 15.51
N TYR A 13 -4.27 12.47 14.99
CA TYR A 13 -4.76 11.16 15.43
C TYR A 13 -3.84 10.03 14.95
N LEU A 14 -3.33 10.09 13.71
CA LEU A 14 -2.27 9.17 13.26
C LEU A 14 -1.02 9.35 14.10
N ALA A 15 -0.63 10.60 14.37
CA ALA A 15 0.53 10.94 15.17
C ALA A 15 0.43 10.53 16.65
N ARG A 16 -0.69 9.96 17.11
CA ARG A 16 -0.83 9.37 18.44
C ARG A 16 -0.24 7.96 18.52
N ASP A 17 -0.21 7.21 17.39
CA ASP A 17 0.41 5.88 17.30
C ASP A 17 1.70 5.88 16.44
N ARG A 18 2.55 6.91 16.66
CA ARG A 18 3.82 7.12 15.93
C ARG A 18 4.73 5.89 15.92
N ARG A 19 4.75 5.11 17.00
CA ARG A 19 5.61 3.92 17.09
C ARG A 19 5.22 2.87 16.05
N ARG A 20 3.92 2.59 15.91
CA ARG A 20 3.43 1.60 14.94
C ARG A 20 3.49 2.12 13.52
N LEU A 21 3.22 3.40 13.31
CA LEU A 21 3.41 4.04 12.01
C LEU A 21 4.87 3.98 11.56
N PHE A 22 5.80 4.29 12.46
CA PHE A 22 7.23 4.19 12.18
C PHE A 22 7.63 2.75 11.84
N LEU A 23 7.18 1.77 12.64
CA LEU A 23 7.41 0.36 12.35
C LEU A 23 6.83 -0.06 10.99
N ALA A 24 5.61 0.38 10.65
CA ALA A 24 4.97 0.06 9.37
C ALA A 24 5.75 0.65 8.18
N ILE A 25 6.22 1.89 8.32
CA ILE A 25 7.04 2.58 7.30
C ILE A 25 8.41 1.91 7.17
N CYS A 26 9.06 1.58 8.28
CA CYS A 26 10.35 0.87 8.28
C CYS A 26 10.24 -0.51 7.63
N LEU A 27 9.10 -1.19 7.80
CA LEU A 27 8.86 -2.51 7.22
C LEU A 27 8.64 -2.45 5.69
N LEU A 28 8.38 -1.27 5.11
CA LEU A 28 8.25 -1.11 3.65
C LEU A 28 9.53 -1.47 2.89
N LEU A 29 10.68 -1.04 3.42
CA LEU A 29 11.99 -1.30 2.82
C LEU A 29 12.30 -2.79 2.68
N PRO A 30 12.27 -3.61 3.75
CA PRO A 30 12.52 -5.04 3.63
C PRO A 30 11.44 -5.77 2.82
N VAL A 31 10.18 -5.33 2.85
CA VAL A 31 9.12 -5.89 1.97
C VAL A 31 9.45 -5.65 0.49
N ALA A 32 9.85 -4.42 0.14
CA ALA A 32 10.23 -4.06 -1.22
C ALA A 32 11.52 -4.76 -1.66
N ALA A 33 12.50 -4.92 -0.78
CA ALA A 33 13.70 -5.69 -1.07
C ALA A 33 13.36 -7.17 -1.31
N ALA A 34 12.54 -7.78 -0.44
CA ALA A 34 12.13 -9.17 -0.58
C ALA A 34 11.31 -9.44 -1.84
N SER A 35 10.49 -8.47 -2.31
CA SER A 35 9.78 -8.58 -3.58
C SER A 35 10.72 -8.56 -4.78
N ALA A 36 11.81 -7.80 -4.70
CA ALA A 36 12.81 -7.70 -5.76
C ALA A 36 13.78 -8.89 -5.82
N VAL A 37 13.97 -9.64 -4.72
CA VAL A 37 14.81 -10.86 -4.71
C VAL A 37 14.26 -11.94 -5.62
N GLN A 38 12.93 -12.12 -5.68
CA GLN A 38 12.30 -13.17 -6.50
C GLN A 38 12.68 -13.13 -7.99
N PRO A 39 12.49 -12.00 -8.71
CA PRO A 39 12.88 -11.93 -10.12
C PRO A 39 14.38 -12.11 -10.34
N LEU A 40 15.24 -11.72 -9.38
CA LEU A 40 16.68 -11.97 -9.47
C LEU A 40 17.00 -13.46 -9.43
N LEU A 41 16.38 -14.21 -8.51
CA LEU A 41 16.56 -15.65 -8.39
C LEU A 41 16.06 -16.40 -9.63
N VAL A 42 14.91 -15.98 -10.16
CA VAL A 42 14.38 -16.53 -11.42
C VAL A 42 15.32 -16.21 -12.58
N GLY A 43 15.85 -14.99 -12.65
CA GLY A 43 16.87 -14.61 -13.64
C GLY A 43 18.10 -15.51 -13.58
N GLN A 44 18.60 -15.82 -12.39
CA GLN A 44 19.72 -16.74 -12.20
C GLN A 44 19.39 -18.18 -12.59
N ALA A 45 18.17 -18.65 -12.34
CA ALA A 45 17.74 -19.98 -12.79
C ALA A 45 17.76 -20.07 -14.33
N ILE A 46 17.28 -19.02 -15.00
CA ILE A 46 17.29 -18.93 -16.46
C ILE A 46 18.72 -18.87 -17.02
N SER A 47 19.62 -18.11 -16.39
CA SER A 47 21.02 -18.02 -16.85
C SER A 47 21.75 -19.37 -16.69
N VAL A 48 21.54 -20.07 -15.58
CA VAL A 48 22.08 -21.42 -15.36
C VAL A 48 21.56 -22.39 -16.43
N LEU A 49 20.25 -22.38 -16.73
CA LEU A 49 19.64 -23.23 -17.76
C LEU A 49 20.17 -22.93 -19.18
N ARG A 50 20.49 -21.67 -19.47
CA ARG A 50 21.06 -21.25 -20.77
C ARG A 50 22.57 -21.40 -20.87
N GLY A 51 23.26 -21.74 -19.78
CA GLY A 51 24.73 -21.75 -19.74
C GLY A 51 25.35 -20.35 -19.83
N GLU A 52 24.59 -19.29 -19.50
CA GLU A 52 25.10 -17.93 -19.38
C GLU A 52 25.83 -17.74 -18.04
N GLN A 53 26.55 -16.62 -17.87
CA GLN A 53 27.23 -16.30 -16.60
C GLN A 53 26.21 -16.13 -15.45
N ALA A 54 26.07 -17.15 -14.61
CA ALA A 54 25.36 -17.10 -13.34
C ALA A 54 26.27 -16.59 -12.21
N TRP A 55 25.78 -16.52 -10.96
CA TRP A 55 26.66 -16.20 -9.83
C TRP A 55 27.79 -17.21 -9.66
N TRP A 56 28.96 -16.74 -9.23
CA TRP A 56 30.20 -17.50 -9.09
C TRP A 56 30.05 -18.84 -8.34
N TRP A 57 29.27 -18.87 -7.26
CA TRP A 57 29.01 -20.08 -6.47
C TRP A 57 28.05 -21.07 -7.13
N LEU A 58 27.17 -20.60 -8.03
CA LEU A 58 26.28 -21.45 -8.82
C LEU A 58 27.01 -22.09 -10.01
N GLN A 59 27.97 -21.36 -10.60
CA GLN A 59 28.79 -21.86 -11.71
C GLN A 59 29.75 -22.99 -11.28
N ALA A 60 30.15 -23.02 -10.00
CA ALA A 60 31.03 -24.06 -9.46
C ALA A 60 30.31 -25.41 -9.21
N MET A 61 28.98 -25.47 -9.36
CA MET A 61 28.17 -26.64 -9.06
C MET A 61 27.54 -27.25 -10.32
N PRO A 62 27.22 -28.56 -10.31
CA PRO A 62 26.42 -29.19 -11.36
C PRO A 62 25.05 -28.51 -11.50
N MET A 63 24.58 -28.35 -12.74
CA MET A 63 23.28 -27.74 -13.09
C MET A 63 22.13 -28.17 -12.17
N ALA A 64 21.98 -29.48 -11.94
CA ALA A 64 20.91 -30.02 -11.11
C ALA A 64 21.00 -29.57 -9.63
N SER A 65 22.21 -29.45 -9.09
CA SER A 65 22.43 -28.98 -7.71
C SER A 65 22.24 -27.48 -7.59
N ALA A 66 22.72 -26.69 -8.56
CA ALA A 66 22.49 -25.25 -8.64
C ALA A 66 20.99 -24.93 -8.68
N LEU A 67 20.22 -25.66 -9.50
CA LEU A 67 18.77 -25.48 -9.60
C LEU A 67 18.03 -25.84 -8.31
N ARG A 68 18.41 -26.94 -7.63
CA ARG A 68 17.84 -27.30 -6.32
C ARG A 68 18.07 -26.21 -5.27
N TRP A 69 19.28 -25.65 -5.20
CA TRP A 69 19.58 -24.54 -4.30
C TRP A 69 18.78 -23.28 -4.65
N LEU A 70 18.65 -22.94 -5.93
CA LEU A 70 17.83 -21.80 -6.37
C LEU A 70 16.36 -21.99 -6.02
N ILE A 71 15.80 -23.20 -6.21
CA ILE A 71 14.42 -23.50 -5.81
C ILE A 71 14.25 -23.38 -4.30
N GLY A 72 15.17 -23.93 -3.51
CA GLY A 72 15.14 -23.81 -2.04
C GLY A 72 15.24 -22.35 -1.59
N LEU A 73 16.15 -21.57 -2.18
CA LEU A 73 16.31 -20.15 -1.88
C LEU A 73 15.09 -19.33 -2.30
N LEU A 74 14.47 -19.66 -3.45
CA LEU A 74 13.23 -19.04 -3.91
C LEU A 74 12.08 -19.34 -2.94
N LEU A 75 11.94 -20.59 -2.47
CA LEU A 75 10.94 -20.97 -1.48
C LEU A 75 11.11 -20.15 -0.19
N VAL A 76 12.34 -20.08 0.33
CA VAL A 76 12.65 -19.28 1.53
C VAL A 76 12.35 -17.79 1.29
N ALA A 77 12.74 -17.24 0.14
CA ALA A 77 12.48 -15.84 -0.20
C ALA A 77 10.97 -15.55 -0.28
N VAL A 78 10.17 -16.46 -0.84
CA VAL A 78 8.70 -16.36 -0.87
C VAL A 78 8.11 -16.38 0.53
N LEU A 79 8.55 -17.31 1.39
CA LEU A 79 8.06 -17.40 2.77
C LEU A 79 8.42 -16.15 3.58
N VAL A 80 9.65 -15.66 3.47
CA VAL A 80 10.09 -14.41 4.13
C VAL A 80 9.28 -13.22 3.63
N ARG A 81 9.07 -13.11 2.31
CA ARG A 81 8.23 -12.04 1.73
C ARG A 81 6.81 -12.10 2.27
N LEU A 82 6.20 -13.29 2.30
CA LEU A 82 4.84 -13.48 2.82
C LEU A 82 4.74 -13.11 4.31
N ALA A 83 5.74 -13.50 5.12
CA ALA A 83 5.78 -13.15 6.53
C ALA A 83 5.90 -11.64 6.76
N LEU A 84 6.80 -10.98 6.00
CA LEU A 84 6.99 -9.52 6.08
C LEU A 84 5.74 -8.77 5.61
N GLN A 85 5.17 -9.15 4.46
CA GLN A 85 3.98 -8.53 3.89
C GLN A 85 2.76 -8.75 4.80
N GLY A 86 2.60 -9.95 5.36
CA GLY A 86 1.55 -10.25 6.33
C GLY A 86 1.68 -9.41 7.60
N SER A 87 2.89 -9.33 8.17
CA SER A 87 3.17 -8.51 9.35
C SER A 87 2.90 -7.03 9.10
N GLN A 88 3.27 -6.52 7.94
CA GLN A 88 2.98 -5.15 7.51
C GLN A 88 1.48 -4.91 7.41
N SER A 89 0.75 -5.81 6.75
CA SER A 89 -0.70 -5.71 6.58
C SER A 89 -1.43 -5.69 7.93
N LEU A 90 -1.07 -6.61 8.84
CA LEU A 90 -1.63 -6.64 10.19
C LEU A 90 -1.36 -5.36 10.97
N LEU A 91 -0.15 -4.80 10.85
CA LEU A 91 0.23 -3.57 11.53
C LEU A 91 -0.58 -2.37 11.01
N VAL A 92 -0.72 -2.26 9.69
CA VAL A 92 -1.54 -1.22 9.02
C VAL A 92 -3.00 -1.33 9.43
N GLN A 93 -3.57 -2.53 9.41
CA GLN A 93 -4.95 -2.77 9.82
C GLN A 93 -5.16 -2.41 11.29
N THR A 94 -4.21 -2.75 12.16
CA THR A 94 -4.27 -2.42 13.58
C THR A 94 -4.21 -0.90 13.82
N ILE A 95 -3.39 -0.17 13.06
CA ILE A 95 -3.34 1.30 13.10
C ILE A 95 -4.70 1.88 12.69
N GLY A 96 -5.30 1.38 11.60
CA GLY A 96 -6.62 1.79 11.13
C GLY A 96 -7.70 1.59 12.20
N GLN A 97 -7.78 0.40 12.80
CA GLN A 97 -8.78 0.10 13.84
C GLN A 97 -8.63 0.97 15.09
N ARG A 98 -7.39 1.26 15.50
CA ARG A 98 -7.13 2.18 16.63
C ARG A 98 -7.54 3.61 16.32
N LEU A 99 -7.26 4.07 15.11
CA LEU A 99 -7.70 5.37 14.63
C LEU A 99 -9.23 5.46 14.67
N THR A 100 -9.94 4.45 14.15
CA THR A 100 -11.41 4.36 14.21
C THR A 100 -11.90 4.43 15.65
N SER A 101 -11.32 3.63 16.55
CA SER A 101 -11.73 3.58 17.96
C SER A 101 -11.59 4.94 18.64
N GLN A 102 -10.48 5.63 18.44
CA GLN A 102 -10.24 6.96 19.00
C GLN A 102 -11.23 8.00 18.43
N LEU A 103 -11.44 7.99 17.11
CA LEU A 103 -12.39 8.91 16.47
C LEU A 103 -13.82 8.68 16.97
N ARG A 104 -14.24 7.42 17.15
CA ARG A 104 -15.57 7.10 17.70
C ARG A 104 -15.74 7.62 19.12
N VAL A 105 -14.74 7.43 20.00
CA VAL A 105 -14.80 7.94 21.38
C VAL A 105 -14.88 9.47 21.42
N ASP A 106 -14.04 10.16 20.65
CA ASP A 106 -13.99 11.63 20.63
C ASP A 106 -15.26 12.22 20.03
N LEU A 107 -15.79 11.63 18.94
CA LEU A 107 -17.05 12.10 18.35
C LEU A 107 -18.26 11.76 19.20
N PHE A 108 -18.28 10.60 19.87
CA PHE A 108 -19.38 10.23 20.76
C PHE A 108 -19.44 11.17 21.98
N SER A 109 -18.31 11.41 22.63
CA SER A 109 -18.23 12.35 23.75
C SER A 109 -18.60 13.78 23.34
N HIS A 110 -18.18 14.23 22.16
CA HIS A 110 -18.59 15.53 21.63
C HIS A 110 -20.09 15.59 21.34
N THR A 111 -20.65 14.51 20.77
CA THR A 111 -22.07 14.46 20.43
C THR A 111 -22.97 14.49 21.66
N LEU A 112 -22.56 13.85 22.76
CA LEU A 112 -23.29 13.88 24.04
C LEU A 112 -23.27 15.26 24.72
N ASN A 113 -22.26 16.09 24.44
CA ASN A 113 -22.13 17.43 25.03
C ASN A 113 -22.81 18.52 24.18
N LEU A 114 -23.50 18.16 23.09
CA LEU A 114 -24.25 19.12 22.27
C LEU A 114 -25.56 19.51 22.93
N SER A 115 -26.07 20.69 22.59
CA SER A 115 -27.32 21.21 23.17
C SER A 115 -28.54 20.41 22.72
N LEU A 116 -29.58 20.33 23.55
CA LEU A 116 -30.87 19.73 23.19
C LEU A 116 -31.44 20.25 21.86
N ARG A 117 -31.29 21.55 21.59
CA ARG A 117 -31.70 22.18 20.32
C ARG A 117 -31.01 21.59 19.09
N PHE A 118 -29.80 21.06 19.23
CA PHE A 118 -29.10 20.35 18.15
C PHE A 118 -29.72 18.97 17.91
N HIS A 119 -30.08 18.25 18.98
CA HIS A 119 -30.73 16.94 18.89
C HIS A 119 -32.16 17.02 18.34
N ASP A 120 -32.90 18.10 18.61
CA ASP A 120 -34.23 18.32 18.03
C ASP A 120 -34.20 18.53 16.51
N ARG A 121 -33.09 19.07 15.98
CA ARG A 121 -32.93 19.40 14.56
C ARG A 121 -32.28 18.29 13.74
N THR A 122 -31.70 17.28 14.39
CA THR A 122 -30.87 16.28 13.72
C THR A 122 -31.35 14.87 14.09
N PRO A 123 -31.90 14.08 13.15
CA PRO A 123 -32.37 12.74 13.44
C PRO A 123 -31.26 11.87 14.05
N VAL A 124 -31.57 11.15 15.14
CA VAL A 124 -30.61 10.29 15.86
C VAL A 124 -29.97 9.27 14.92
N GLY A 125 -30.74 8.68 13.99
CA GLY A 125 -30.20 7.75 12.98
C GLY A 125 -29.11 8.36 12.10
N LYS A 126 -29.23 9.65 11.73
CA LYS A 126 -28.20 10.34 10.93
C LYS A 126 -26.91 10.56 11.72
N LEU A 127 -27.01 10.79 13.04
CA LEU A 127 -25.85 10.92 13.91
C LEU A 127 -25.12 9.58 14.05
N ILE A 128 -25.86 8.48 14.25
CA ILE A 128 -25.30 7.13 14.33
C ILE A 128 -24.57 6.77 13.04
N THR A 129 -25.19 6.97 11.87
CA THR A 129 -24.56 6.68 10.57
C THR A 129 -23.27 7.47 10.36
N ARG A 130 -23.21 8.72 10.81
CA ARG A 130 -21.97 9.53 10.73
C ARG A 130 -20.89 9.04 11.71
N LEU A 131 -21.28 8.62 12.91
CA LEU A 131 -20.36 8.09 13.91
C LEU A 131 -19.79 6.72 13.52
N THR A 132 -20.51 5.95 12.72
CA THR A 132 -20.06 4.64 12.23
C THR A 132 -19.45 4.74 10.83
N ASN A 133 -20.26 4.99 9.80
CA ASN A 133 -19.86 4.85 8.40
C ASN A 133 -18.84 5.91 7.97
N ASP A 134 -19.05 7.19 8.34
CA ASP A 134 -18.11 8.25 7.92
C ASP A 134 -16.76 8.08 8.65
N VAL A 135 -16.78 7.63 9.91
CA VAL A 135 -15.56 7.35 10.67
C VAL A 135 -14.81 6.15 10.10
N ASP A 136 -15.52 5.09 9.73
CA ASP A 136 -14.93 3.91 9.11
C ASP A 136 -14.30 4.24 7.75
N ALA A 137 -15.00 5.01 6.92
CA ALA A 137 -14.48 5.48 5.63
C ALA A 137 -13.23 6.36 5.80
N LEU A 138 -13.22 7.25 6.80
CA LEU A 138 -12.03 8.05 7.11
C LEU A 138 -10.87 7.15 7.55
N ALA A 139 -11.12 6.20 8.45
CA ALA A 139 -10.08 5.30 8.93
C ALA A 139 -9.51 4.41 7.82
N GLU A 140 -10.31 3.98 6.86
CA GLU A 140 -9.86 3.25 5.68
C GLU A 140 -8.93 4.11 4.81
N VAL A 141 -9.32 5.35 4.52
CA VAL A 141 -8.50 6.28 3.72
C VAL A 141 -7.13 6.54 4.38
N PHE A 142 -7.08 6.69 5.71
CA PHE A 142 -5.84 7.00 6.41
C PHE A 142 -5.00 5.77 6.81
N GLY A 143 -5.65 4.66 7.13
CA GLY A 143 -5.01 3.42 7.55
C GLY A 143 -4.52 2.63 6.35
N SER A 144 -5.44 1.99 5.62
CA SER A 144 -5.10 1.12 4.49
C SER A 144 -4.74 1.92 3.24
N GLY A 145 -5.52 2.96 2.90
CA GLY A 145 -5.32 3.74 1.68
C GLY A 145 -3.99 4.48 1.65
N ALA A 146 -3.80 5.42 2.59
CA ALA A 146 -2.61 6.27 2.60
C ALA A 146 -1.31 5.49 2.81
N ILE A 147 -1.28 4.54 3.76
CA ILE A 147 -0.08 3.73 3.99
C ILE A 147 0.19 2.79 2.81
N GLY A 148 -0.86 2.24 2.18
CA GLY A 148 -0.75 1.45 0.96
C GLY A 148 -0.11 2.22 -0.19
N VAL A 149 -0.58 3.45 -0.44
CA VAL A 149 0.02 4.31 -1.48
C VAL A 149 1.50 4.60 -1.22
N ILE A 150 1.88 4.86 0.04
CA ILE A 150 3.28 5.05 0.41
C ILE A 150 4.08 3.76 0.17
N ALA A 151 3.53 2.61 0.55
CA ALA A 151 4.14 1.30 0.31
C ALA A 151 4.39 1.03 -1.17
N ASP A 152 3.41 1.34 -2.02
CA ASP A 152 3.49 1.15 -3.47
C ASP A 152 4.56 2.07 -4.08
N VAL A 153 4.61 3.34 -3.66
CA VAL A 153 5.63 4.29 -4.11
C VAL A 153 7.04 3.84 -3.69
N VAL A 154 7.22 3.41 -2.44
CA VAL A 154 8.50 2.88 -1.96
C VAL A 154 8.91 1.65 -2.75
N THR A 155 7.98 0.70 -2.94
CA THR A 155 8.24 -0.52 -3.70
C THR A 155 8.61 -0.21 -5.15
N PHE A 156 7.89 0.73 -5.78
CA PHE A 156 8.18 1.20 -7.12
C PHE A 156 9.58 1.80 -7.23
N ILE A 157 9.98 2.68 -6.30
CA ILE A 157 11.32 3.29 -6.28
C ILE A 157 12.41 2.23 -6.12
N VAL A 158 12.24 1.28 -5.20
CA VAL A 158 13.22 0.21 -4.96
C VAL A 158 13.39 -0.66 -6.19
N ILE A 159 12.29 -1.12 -6.81
CA ILE A 159 12.35 -1.95 -8.01
C ILE A 159 12.94 -1.17 -9.19
N ALA A 160 12.53 0.08 -9.39
CA ALA A 160 13.05 0.93 -10.47
C ALA A 160 14.56 1.17 -10.31
N SER A 161 15.02 1.48 -9.09
CA SER A 161 16.43 1.67 -8.78
C SER A 161 17.25 0.40 -9.02
N LEU A 162 16.74 -0.77 -8.62
CA LEU A 162 17.38 -2.06 -8.86
C LEU A 162 17.48 -2.37 -10.37
N MET A 163 16.39 -2.17 -11.11
CA MET A 163 16.37 -2.39 -12.56
C MET A 163 17.37 -1.49 -13.29
N LEU A 164 17.42 -0.19 -12.94
CA LEU A 164 18.39 0.75 -13.50
C LEU A 164 19.84 0.38 -13.16
N SER A 165 20.07 -0.24 -12.00
CA SER A 165 21.39 -0.70 -11.58
C SER A 165 21.86 -1.92 -12.39
N ILE A 166 20.93 -2.80 -12.78
CA ILE A 166 21.23 -4.00 -13.58
C ILE A 166 21.41 -3.65 -15.06
N ASN A 167 20.44 -2.95 -15.65
CA ASN A 167 20.46 -2.60 -17.07
C ASN A 167 19.76 -1.26 -17.30
N ARG A 168 20.57 -0.20 -17.47
CA ARG A 168 20.12 1.17 -17.66
C ARG A 168 19.19 1.36 -18.87
N PRO A 169 19.51 0.89 -20.10
CA PRO A 169 18.64 1.13 -21.24
C PRO A 169 17.27 0.44 -21.11
N LEU A 170 17.22 -0.79 -20.59
CA LEU A 170 15.95 -1.48 -20.34
C LEU A 170 15.12 -0.80 -19.23
N GLY A 171 15.77 -0.39 -18.13
CA GLY A 171 15.11 0.31 -17.04
C GLY A 171 14.52 1.66 -17.47
N LEU A 172 15.25 2.45 -18.25
CA LEU A 172 14.75 3.71 -18.81
C LEU A 172 13.58 3.48 -19.76
N MET A 173 13.66 2.47 -20.65
CA MET A 173 12.56 2.14 -21.56
C MET A 173 11.27 1.81 -20.80
N LEU A 174 11.37 1.01 -19.74
CA LEU A 174 10.22 0.67 -18.88
C LEU A 174 9.66 1.91 -18.16
N LEU A 175 10.52 2.79 -17.64
CA LEU A 175 10.09 4.04 -16.99
C LEU A 175 9.37 4.97 -17.98
N PHE A 176 9.88 5.10 -19.20
CA PHE A 176 9.21 5.87 -20.25
C PHE A 176 7.87 5.26 -20.65
N LEU A 177 7.76 3.93 -20.72
CA LEU A 177 6.52 3.24 -21.02
C LEU A 177 5.48 3.36 -19.88
N GLN A 178 5.93 3.48 -18.64
CA GLN A 178 5.05 3.64 -17.47
C GLN A 178 4.24 4.95 -17.52
N ILE A 179 4.80 6.02 -18.08
CA ILE A 179 4.15 7.34 -18.17
C ILE A 179 2.84 7.31 -18.98
N PRO A 180 2.81 6.86 -20.26
CA PRO A 180 1.58 6.83 -21.05
C PRO A 180 0.55 5.85 -20.48
N ILE A 181 0.98 4.73 -19.89
CA ILE A 181 0.08 3.78 -19.24
C ILE A 181 -0.60 4.43 -18.04
N THR A 182 0.18 5.09 -17.16
CA THR A 182 -0.37 5.76 -15.98
C THR A 182 -1.32 6.90 -16.39
N TRP A 183 -0.97 7.65 -17.43
CA TRP A 183 -1.83 8.70 -17.99
C TRP A 183 -3.15 8.13 -18.52
N LEU A 184 -3.11 7.03 -19.27
CA LEU A 184 -4.30 6.35 -19.79
C LEU A 184 -5.20 5.87 -18.65
N VAL A 185 -4.63 5.24 -17.62
CA VAL A 185 -5.37 4.77 -16.44
C VAL A 185 -6.04 5.93 -15.70
N ILE A 186 -5.32 7.03 -15.46
CA ILE A 186 -5.88 8.22 -14.79
C ILE A 186 -7.01 8.83 -15.64
N SER A 187 -6.82 8.92 -16.96
CA SER A 187 -7.84 9.41 -17.90
C SER A 187 -9.12 8.57 -17.84
N LEU A 188 -9.00 7.24 -17.90
CA LEU A 188 -10.11 6.31 -17.74
C LEU A 188 -10.80 6.49 -16.39
N GLN A 189 -10.04 6.52 -15.30
CA GLN A 189 -10.58 6.65 -13.94
C GLN A 189 -11.37 7.96 -13.77
N GLN A 190 -10.89 9.06 -14.36
CA GLN A 190 -11.62 10.33 -14.38
C GLN A 190 -12.93 10.24 -15.16
N ARG A 191 -12.95 9.54 -16.31
CA ARG A 191 -14.17 9.30 -17.10
C ARG A 191 -15.18 8.46 -16.32
N TYR A 192 -14.73 7.36 -15.70
CA TYR A 192 -15.57 6.52 -14.84
C TYR A 192 -16.17 7.31 -13.68
N ARG A 193 -15.37 8.13 -13.00
CA ARG A 193 -15.87 8.93 -11.88
C ARG A 193 -16.97 9.90 -12.32
N LYS A 194 -16.80 10.57 -13.48
CA LYS A 194 -17.83 11.46 -14.04
C LYS A 194 -19.12 10.72 -14.41
N ALA A 195 -19.01 9.52 -14.99
CA ALA A 195 -20.16 8.68 -15.31
C ALA A 195 -20.92 8.25 -14.05
N ASN A 196 -20.19 7.84 -12.99
CA ASN A 196 -20.80 7.45 -11.72
C ASN A 196 -21.53 8.61 -11.00
N TYR A 197 -21.09 9.86 -11.21
CA TYR A 197 -21.82 11.02 -10.71
C TYR A 197 -23.16 11.21 -11.42
N ARG A 198 -23.21 11.07 -12.75
CA ARG A 198 -24.46 11.22 -13.53
C ARG A 198 -25.52 10.18 -13.17
N VAL A 199 -25.11 8.92 -13.02
CA VAL A 199 -26.03 7.83 -12.62
C VAL A 199 -26.64 8.07 -11.23
N ARG A 200 -25.90 8.71 -10.32
CA ARG A 200 -26.39 9.05 -8.98
C ARG A 200 -27.35 10.24 -8.97
N GLU A 201 -27.28 11.13 -9.97
CA GLU A 201 -28.22 12.25 -10.14
C GLU A 201 -29.52 11.80 -10.82
N GLU A 202 -29.49 10.75 -11.64
CA GLU A 202 -30.70 10.18 -12.27
C GLU A 202 -31.49 9.23 -11.36
N LEU A 203 -30.86 8.69 -10.31
CA LEU A 203 -31.46 7.76 -9.34
C LEU A 203 -31.85 8.40 -7.99
N GLY A 204 -31.56 9.69 -7.79
CA GLY A 204 -31.89 10.45 -6.57
C GLY A 204 -32.99 11.47 -6.84
#